data_AF-A0A3C1V6V1-F1
#
_entry.id   AF-A0A3C1V6V1-F1
#
_cell.length_a   1.000
_cell.length_b   1.000
_cell.length_c   1.000
_cell.angle_alpha   90.00
_cell.angle_beta   90.00
_cell.angle_gamma   90.00
#
_symmetry.space_group_name_H-M   'P 1'
#
loop_
_entity.id
_entity.type
_entity.pdbx_description
1 polymer ?
#
loop_
_entity_poly.entity_id
_entity_poly.type
_entity_poly.pdbx_seq_one_letter_code
_entity_poly.pdbx_strand_id
1 'polypeptide(L)' 'MWNAASAALAVDQQPNVILFLVDDMGPMDTSVPFMTDGDGKSKRYPLNDYYRTPAMERLP' A
#
# COMPACT_ATOMS: atom_id res chain seq x y z
N MET A 1 11.51 11.43 -51.64
CA MET A 1 10.32 11.00 -50.88
C MET A 1 10.83 10.23 -49.67
N TRP A 2 10.68 10.78 -48.46
CA TRP A 2 11.04 10.10 -47.21
C TRP A 2 9.79 9.41 -46.68
N ASN A 3 9.84 8.07 -46.54
CA ASN A 3 8.77 7.30 -45.90
C ASN A 3 8.83 7.51 -44.40
N ALA A 4 7.86 8.21 -43.84
CA ALA A 4 7.60 8.18 -42.40
C ALA A 4 6.92 6.84 -42.09
N ALA A 5 7.69 5.86 -41.62
CA ALA A 5 7.11 4.70 -40.96
C ALA A 5 6.41 5.19 -39.70
N SER A 6 5.08 5.07 -39.65
CA SER A 6 4.32 5.28 -38.43
C SER A 6 4.71 4.17 -37.47
N ALA A 7 5.59 4.49 -36.51
CA ALA A 7 5.78 3.65 -35.35
C ALA A 7 4.45 3.68 -34.58
N ALA A 8 3.66 2.61 -34.70
CA ALA A 8 2.57 2.38 -33.77
C ALA A 8 3.19 2.37 -32.38
N LEU A 9 3.01 3.46 -31.63
CA LEU A 9 3.34 3.50 -30.22
C LEU A 9 2.46 2.43 -29.59
N ALA A 10 3.04 1.26 -29.31
CA ALA A 10 2.46 0.36 -28.34
C ALA A 10 2.34 1.19 -27.06
N VAL A 11 1.11 1.60 -26.72
CA VAL A 11 0.81 2.09 -25.39
C VAL A 11 1.00 0.88 -24.49
N ASP A 12 2.23 0.68 -24.04
CA ASP A 12 2.49 -0.13 -22.87
C ASP A 12 1.63 0.51 -21.78
N GLN A 13 0.63 -0.22 -21.29
CA GLN A 13 -0.32 0.32 -20.32
C GLN A 13 0.49 0.72 -19.09
N GLN A 14 0.83 2.01 -18.98
CA GLN A 14 1.62 2.49 -17.86
C GLN A 14 0.85 2.13 -16.58
N PRO A 15 1.47 1.40 -15.65
CA PRO A 15 0.78 1.00 -14.44
C PRO A 15 0.42 2.25 -13.63
N ASN A 16 -0.80 2.26 -13.07
CA ASN A 16 -1.20 3.31 -12.14
C ASN A 16 -0.41 3.13 -10.84
N VAL A 17 0.31 4.17 -10.43
CA VAL A 17 1.00 4.21 -9.14
C VAL A 17 0.18 5.06 -8.18
N ILE A 18 -0.20 4.49 -7.05
CA ILE A 18 -0.89 5.20 -5.96
C ILE A 18 -0.02 5.05 -4.71
N LEU A 19 0.39 6.17 -4.12
CA LEU A 19 1.13 6.22 -2.87
C LEU A 19 0.26 6.85 -1.79
N PHE A 20 0.04 6.11 -0.71
CA PHE A 20 -0.55 6.65 0.51
C PHE A 20 0.58 6.90 1.51
N LEU A 21 0.81 8.17 1.84
CA LEU A 21 1.68 8.57 2.93
C LEU A 21 0.79 9.12 4.04
N VAL A 22 0.90 8.53 5.22
CA VAL A 22 0.20 9.01 6.42
C VAL A 22 1.27 9.53 7.38
N ASP A 23 1.14 10.80 7.75
CA ASP A 23 2.07 11.45 8.67
C ASP A 23 1.92 10.88 10.08
N ASP A 24 3.05 10.77 10.79
CA ASP A 24 3.15 10.30 12.19
C ASP A 24 2.42 8.97 12.50
N MET A 25 2.19 8.11 11.50
CA MET A 25 1.49 6.83 11.71
C MET A 25 2.49 5.71 12.01
N GLY A 26 2.57 5.31 13.27
CA GLY A 26 3.34 4.15 13.69
C GLY A 26 2.69 2.82 13.29
N PRO A 27 3.44 1.70 13.34
CA PRO A 27 2.92 0.37 13.00
C PRO A 27 1.83 -0.15 13.97
N MET A 28 1.69 0.48 15.14
CA MET A 28 0.63 0.18 16.11
C MET A 28 -0.58 1.12 15.96
N ASP A 29 -0.47 2.20 15.16
CA ASP A 29 -1.49 3.26 15.07
C ASP A 29 -2.54 2.95 13.99
N THR A 30 -3.02 1.71 14.00
CA THR A 30 -3.95 1.17 13.00
C THR A 30 -4.76 0.04 13.62
N SER A 31 -5.96 -0.25 13.13
CA SER A 31 -6.79 -1.35 13.61
C SER A 31 -6.24 -2.74 13.30
N VAL A 32 -5.19 -2.84 12.48
CA VAL A 32 -4.53 -4.08 12.06
C VAL A 32 -3.23 -4.32 12.84
N PRO A 33 -2.95 -5.55 13.32
CA PRO A 33 -1.72 -5.87 14.04
C PRO A 33 -0.52 -6.09 13.10
N PHE A 34 0.21 -5.02 12.78
CA PHE A 34 1.44 -5.13 11.96
C PHE A 34 2.67 -5.61 12.74
N MET A 35 2.71 -5.43 14.06
CA MET A 35 3.83 -5.87 14.89
C MET A 35 3.76 -7.37 15.19
N THR A 36 4.93 -8.01 15.33
CA THR A 36 5.03 -9.43 15.68
C THR A 36 5.52 -9.63 17.11
N ASP A 37 5.27 -10.82 17.66
CA ASP A 37 5.91 -11.30 18.87
C ASP A 37 7.29 -11.93 18.59
N GLY A 38 7.90 -12.53 19.62
CA GLY A 38 9.20 -13.19 19.51
C GLY A 38 9.22 -14.42 18.61
N ASP A 39 8.05 -15.01 18.32
CA ASP A 39 7.89 -16.15 17.42
C ASP A 39 7.54 -15.72 15.98
N GLY A 40 7.54 -14.40 15.72
CA GLY A 40 7.19 -13.84 14.42
C GLY A 40 5.69 -13.85 14.11
N LYS A 41 4.83 -14.13 15.10
CA LYS A 41 3.37 -14.10 14.91
C LYS A 41 2.84 -12.70 15.13
N SER A 42 1.88 -12.29 14.32
CA SER A 42 1.18 -11.02 14.48
C SER A 42 0.58 -10.89 15.88
N LYS A 43 0.81 -9.74 16.51
CA LYS A 43 0.38 -9.46 17.88
C LYS A 43 -0.38 -8.15 17.95
N ARG A 44 -1.56 -8.20 18.56
CA ARG A 44 -2.39 -7.03 18.82
C ARG A 44 -1.91 -6.28 20.08
N TYR A 45 -1.96 -4.96 20.00
CA TYR A 45 -1.62 -4.00 21.06
C TYR A 45 -2.80 -3.05 21.32
N PRO A 46 -2.87 -2.38 22.49
CA PRO A 46 -4.00 -1.53 22.84
C PRO A 46 -4.35 -0.44 21.80
N LEU A 47 -3.34 0.10 21.11
CA LEU A 47 -3.56 1.11 20.07
C LEU A 47 -4.35 0.56 18.86
N ASN A 48 -4.28 -0.74 18.59
CA ASN A 48 -5.06 -1.36 17.53
C ASN A 48 -6.57 -1.43 17.84
N ASP A 49 -6.96 -1.24 19.10
CA ASP A 49 -8.37 -1.14 19.50
C ASP A 49 -8.81 0.33 19.65
N TYR A 50 -7.85 1.25 19.79
CA TYR A 50 -8.08 2.68 19.89
C TYR A 50 -8.34 3.31 18.51
N TYR A 51 -7.45 3.06 17.54
CA TYR A 51 -7.57 3.61 16.20
C TYR A 51 -8.56 2.83 15.34
N ARG A 52 -9.35 3.53 14.53
CA ARG A 52 -10.31 2.94 13.59
C ARG A 52 -9.88 3.21 12.16
N THR A 53 -9.22 2.23 11.55
CA THR A 53 -8.68 2.31 10.18
C THR A 53 -9.13 1.11 9.32
N PRO A 54 -10.44 0.89 9.13
CA PRO A 54 -10.98 -0.32 8.47
C PRO A 54 -10.55 -0.49 7.00
N ALA A 55 -10.05 0.58 6.36
CA ALA A 55 -9.47 0.48 5.03
C ALA A 55 -8.16 -0.34 5.03
N MET A 56 -7.40 -0.31 6.13
CA MET A 56 -6.12 -1.02 6.25
C MET A 56 -6.31 -2.55 6.22
N GLU A 57 -7.46 -3.07 6.66
CA GLU A 57 -7.81 -4.49 6.55
C GLU A 57 -8.00 -4.96 5.09
N ARG A 58 -8.21 -4.01 4.17
CA ARG A 58 -8.48 -4.29 2.75
C ARG A 58 -7.27 -4.06 1.86
N LEU A 59 -6.15 -3.62 2.43
CA LEU A 59 -4.89 -3.42 1.72
C LEU A 59 -4.04 -4.70 1.92
N PRO A 60 -4.01 -5.62 0.92
CA PRO A 60 -3.18 -6.83 0.97
C PRO A 60 -1.68 -6.53 0.79
#